data_AF-A0A7S2YYJ3-F1
#
_entry.id   AF-A0A7S2YYJ3-F1
#
_cell.length_a   1.000
_cell.length_b   1.000
_cell.length_c   1.000
_cell.angle_alpha   90.00
_cell.angle_beta   90.00
_cell.angle_gamma   90.00
#
_symmetry.space_group_name_H-M   'P 1'
#
loop_
_entity.id
_entity.type
_entity.pdbx_description
1 polymer ?
#
loop_
_entity_poly.entity_id
_entity_poly.type
_entity_poly.pdbx_seq_one_letter_code
_entity_poly.pdbx_strand_id
1 'polypeptide(L)'
;LVACHLLKTIPEELGLDVSKASKLVKKLADDRKRPTLIQAVSMLRQKKKAETMQAAYNLVACHLSDAGDAVAWPNTSEIEDLYVGFAKEATPASTEAMASVLGIEGSRLAELDGLVSSGGGYAFEEDLAGAGSGGEGPKKALF
;
A
#
# COMPACT_ATOMS: atom_id res chain seq x y z
N LEU A 1 -15.98 -0.10 -3.38
CA LEU A 1 -17.28 -0.06 -4.11
C LEU A 1 -17.16 0.44 -5.56
N VAL A 2 -16.40 1.50 -5.84
CA VAL A 2 -16.30 2.10 -7.19
C VAL A 2 -15.72 1.14 -8.24
N ALA A 3 -14.68 0.37 -7.91
CA ALA A 3 -14.03 -0.55 -8.86
C ALA A 3 -14.96 -1.63 -9.43
N CYS A 4 -15.77 -2.28 -8.58
CA CYS A 4 -16.72 -3.32 -9.01
C CYS A 4 -17.84 -2.78 -9.92
N HIS A 5 -18.22 -1.51 -9.75
CA HIS A 5 -19.21 -0.89 -10.63
C HIS A 5 -18.60 -0.64 -12.02
N LEU A 6 -17.41 -0.05 -12.09
CA LEU A 6 -16.72 0.26 -13.35
C LEU A 6 -16.43 -1.00 -14.20
N LEU A 7 -16.19 -2.15 -13.56
CA LEU A 7 -16.01 -3.42 -14.27
C LEU A 7 -17.26 -3.96 -14.97
N LYS A 8 -18.43 -3.41 -14.66
CA LYS A 8 -19.69 -3.71 -15.36
C LYS A 8 -20.02 -2.63 -16.38
N THR A 9 -20.01 -1.37 -15.96
CA THR A 9 -20.46 -0.25 -16.79
C THR A 9 -19.55 -0.01 -18.00
N ILE A 10 -18.22 -0.04 -17.82
CA ILE A 10 -17.29 0.26 -18.93
C ILE A 10 -17.37 -0.80 -20.04
N PRO A 11 -17.31 -2.12 -19.75
CA PRO A 11 -17.46 -3.11 -20.81
C PRO A 11 -18.84 -3.05 -21.49
N GLU A 12 -19.90 -2.80 -20.72
CA GLU A 12 -21.27 -2.70 -21.25
C GLU A 12 -21.43 -1.50 -22.20
N GLU A 13 -20.95 -0.32 -21.82
CA GLU A 13 -20.94 0.88 -22.67
C GLU A 13 -20.10 0.70 -23.94
N LEU A 14 -19.04 -0.10 -23.88
CA LEU A 14 -18.18 -0.41 -25.02
C LEU A 14 -18.68 -1.59 -25.86
N GLY A 15 -19.83 -2.18 -25.52
CA GLY A 15 -20.38 -3.35 -26.22
C GLY A 15 -19.55 -4.63 -26.07
N LEU A 16 -18.74 -4.71 -25.00
CA LEU A 16 -17.90 -5.85 -24.67
C LEU A 16 -18.60 -6.83 -23.74
N ASP A 17 -18.16 -8.09 -23.79
CA ASP A 17 -18.61 -9.11 -22.85
C ASP A 17 -18.06 -8.83 -21.44
N VAL A 18 -18.95 -8.40 -20.54
CA VAL A 18 -18.65 -8.07 -19.13
C VAL A 18 -17.99 -9.23 -18.40
N SER A 19 -18.37 -10.48 -18.70
CA SER A 19 -17.82 -11.67 -18.07
C SER A 19 -16.37 -11.91 -18.50
N LYS A 20 -16.08 -11.77 -19.79
CA LYS A 20 -14.70 -11.87 -20.31
C LYS A 20 -13.83 -10.72 -19.82
N ALA A 21 -14.33 -9.48 -19.84
CA ALA A 21 -13.62 -8.31 -19.34
C ALA A 21 -13.28 -8.45 -17.85
N SER A 22 -14.25 -8.91 -17.04
CA SER A 22 -14.03 -9.17 -15.62
C SER A 22 -12.98 -10.24 -15.39
N LYS A 23 -13.01 -11.36 -16.13
CA LYS A 23 -11.99 -12.41 -16.02
C LYS A 23 -10.58 -11.91 -16.38
N LEU A 24 -10.46 -11.07 -17.40
CA LEU A 24 -9.18 -10.49 -17.81
C LEU A 24 -8.63 -9.54 -16.75
N VAL A 25 -9.49 -8.69 -16.17
CA VAL A 25 -9.07 -7.77 -15.11
C VAL A 25 -8.65 -8.53 -13.86
N LYS A 26 -9.40 -9.57 -13.46
CA LYS A 26 -9.04 -10.45 -12.35
C LYS A 26 -7.66 -11.06 -12.53
N LYS A 27 -7.43 -11.69 -13.69
CA LYS A 27 -6.12 -12.26 -14.02
C LYS A 27 -5.00 -11.22 -13.99
N LEU A 28 -5.22 -10.06 -14.59
CA LEU A 28 -4.23 -8.99 -14.63
C LEU A 28 -3.94 -8.42 -13.23
N ALA A 29 -4.97 -8.28 -12.41
CA ALA A 29 -4.84 -7.83 -11.04
C ALA A 29 -4.02 -8.83 -10.22
N ASP A 30 -4.30 -10.13 -10.35
CA ASP A 30 -3.54 -11.18 -9.66
C ASP A 30 -2.07 -11.20 -10.07
N ASP A 31 -1.79 -11.12 -11.38
CA ASP A 31 -0.42 -11.02 -11.92
C ASP A 31 0.32 -9.76 -11.42
N ARG A 32 -0.41 -8.67 -11.13
CA ARG A 32 0.14 -7.39 -10.69
C ARG A 32 0.25 -7.22 -9.18
N LYS A 33 -0.52 -7.96 -8.37
CA LYS A 33 -0.51 -7.83 -6.90
C LYS A 33 0.89 -8.00 -6.32
N ARG A 34 1.57 -9.10 -6.63
CA ARG A 34 2.90 -9.41 -6.08
C ARG A 34 3.97 -8.40 -6.52
N PRO A 35 4.10 -8.05 -7.82
CA PRO A 35 4.99 -6.97 -8.25
C PRO A 35 4.72 -5.62 -7.57
N THR A 36 3.44 -5.28 -7.37
CA THR A 36 3.06 -4.00 -6.72
C THR A 36 3.42 -4.00 -5.25
N LEU A 37 3.28 -5.12 -4.53
CA LEU A 37 3.75 -5.25 -3.15
C LEU A 37 5.28 -5.12 -3.06
N ILE A 38 6.03 -5.78 -3.95
CA ILE A 38 7.50 -5.64 -4.02
C ILE A 38 7.87 -4.17 -4.22
N GLN A 39 7.16 -3.46 -5.10
CA GLN A 39 7.38 -2.04 -5.33
C GLN A 39 7.09 -1.21 -4.08
N ALA A 40 5.96 -1.44 -3.40
CA ALA A 40 5.61 -0.73 -2.18
C ALA A 40 6.67 -0.92 -1.08
N VAL A 41 7.12 -2.16 -0.86
CA VAL A 41 8.16 -2.45 0.14
C VAL A 41 9.53 -1.89 -0.28
N SER A 42 9.85 -1.90 -1.57
CA SER A 42 11.09 -1.29 -2.07
C SER A 42 11.11 0.23 -1.84
N MET A 43 9.97 0.91 -2.05
CA MET A 43 9.83 2.34 -1.79
C MET A 43 9.85 2.64 -0.28
N LEU A 44 9.27 1.76 0.53
CA LEU A 44 9.34 1.79 2.00
C LEU A 44 10.80 1.81 2.48
N ARG A 45 11.62 0.86 1.99
CA ARG A 45 13.06 0.78 2.28
C ARG A 45 13.85 2.00 1.78
N GLN A 46 13.42 2.59 0.67
CA GLN A 46 14.01 3.81 0.11
C GLN A 46 13.53 5.09 0.81
N LYS A 47 12.69 4.99 1.84
CA LYS A 47 12.12 6.13 2.59
C LYS A 47 11.33 7.11 1.71
N LYS A 48 10.78 6.62 0.60
CA LYS A 48 10.03 7.41 -0.40
C LYS A 48 8.55 7.40 -0.07
N LYS A 49 8.14 8.31 0.83
CA LYS A 49 6.78 8.32 1.41
C LYS A 49 5.68 8.45 0.36
N ALA A 50 5.81 9.41 -0.56
CA ALA A 50 4.79 9.66 -1.58
C ALA A 50 4.64 8.47 -2.55
N GLU A 51 5.75 7.90 -2.98
CA GLU A 51 5.78 6.76 -3.89
C GLU A 51 5.32 5.47 -3.20
N THR A 52 5.60 5.32 -1.91
CA THR A 52 5.09 4.20 -1.10
C THR A 52 3.57 4.27 -0.99
N MET A 53 3.02 5.45 -0.68
CA MET A 53 1.57 5.66 -0.63
C MET A 53 0.92 5.38 -1.98
N GLN A 54 1.52 5.84 -3.08
CA GLN A 54 1.00 5.56 -4.42
C GLN A 54 1.02 4.06 -4.76
N ALA A 55 2.12 3.36 -4.44
CA ALA A 55 2.21 1.92 -4.63
C ALA A 55 1.22 1.16 -3.75
N ALA A 56 0.99 1.61 -2.52
CA ALA A 56 0.01 1.06 -1.59
C ALA A 56 -1.44 1.22 -2.10
N TYR A 57 -1.81 2.40 -2.62
CA TYR A 57 -3.11 2.60 -3.27
C TYR A 57 -3.30 1.70 -4.50
N ASN A 58 -2.25 1.55 -5.31
CA ASN A 58 -2.29 0.65 -6.47
C ASN A 58 -2.49 -0.82 -6.04
N LEU A 59 -1.89 -1.22 -4.93
CA LEU A 59 -2.05 -2.56 -4.36
C LEU A 59 -3.50 -2.79 -3.91
N VAL A 60 -4.09 -1.84 -3.18
CA VAL A 60 -5.51 -1.88 -2.77
C VAL A 60 -6.42 -1.96 -3.99
N ALA A 61 -6.13 -1.19 -5.05
CA ALA A 61 -6.92 -1.23 -6.29
C ALA A 61 -6.85 -2.61 -6.98
N CYS A 62 -5.69 -3.27 -6.96
CA CYS A 62 -5.55 -4.63 -7.48
C CYS A 62 -6.38 -5.63 -6.67
N HIS A 63 -6.40 -5.50 -5.35
CA HIS A 63 -7.20 -6.37 -4.50
C HIS A 63 -8.71 -6.18 -4.65
N LEU A 64 -9.18 -4.93 -4.72
CA LEU A 64 -10.60 -4.64 -4.95
C LEU A 64 -11.11 -5.16 -6.31
N SER A 65 -10.21 -5.39 -7.27
CA SER A 65 -10.54 -5.89 -8.61
C SER A 65 -10.61 -7.42 -8.69
N ASP A 66 -9.94 -8.13 -7.78
CA ASP A 66 -9.80 -9.58 -7.85
C ASP A 66 -10.41 -10.33 -6.65
N ALA A 67 -10.41 -9.71 -5.46
CA ALA A 67 -10.79 -10.34 -4.19
C ALA A 67 -10.14 -11.74 -4.02
N GLY A 68 -8.92 -11.90 -4.51
CA GLY A 68 -8.12 -13.11 -4.37
C GLY A 68 -7.33 -13.14 -3.06
N ASP A 69 -6.56 -14.21 -2.88
CA ASP A 69 -5.84 -14.50 -1.63
C ASP A 69 -4.84 -13.40 -1.22
N ALA A 70 -4.56 -13.35 0.08
CA ALA A 70 -3.56 -12.46 0.66
C ALA A 70 -2.17 -12.72 0.04
N VAL A 71 -1.39 -11.65 -0.13
CA VAL A 71 -0.08 -11.76 -0.76
C VAL A 71 0.95 -12.20 0.28
N ALA A 72 1.45 -13.43 0.14
CA ALA A 72 2.49 -13.94 1.02
C ALA A 72 3.80 -13.14 0.90
N TRP A 73 4.24 -12.56 2.03
CA TRP A 73 5.48 -11.80 2.15
C TRP A 73 6.31 -12.30 3.35
N PRO A 74 7.64 -12.47 3.20
CA PRO A 74 8.47 -13.15 4.18
C PRO A 74 8.79 -12.33 5.44
N ASN A 75 8.67 -11.00 5.40
CA ASN A 75 9.01 -10.14 6.54
C ASN A 75 7.77 -9.43 7.08
N THR A 76 7.21 -9.96 8.16
CA THR A 76 5.97 -9.43 8.77
C THR A 76 6.11 -7.99 9.26
N SER A 77 7.30 -7.58 9.74
CA SER A 77 7.53 -6.22 10.22
C SER A 77 7.36 -5.17 9.11
N GLU A 78 7.87 -5.45 7.90
CA GLU A 78 7.79 -4.50 6.77
C GLU A 78 6.34 -4.32 6.29
N ILE A 79 5.53 -5.36 6.43
CA ILE A 79 4.12 -5.35 6.06
C ILE A 79 3.31 -4.51 7.06
N GLU A 80 3.63 -4.67 8.35
CA GLU A 80 3.02 -3.91 9.42
C GLU A 80 3.38 -2.43 9.33
N ASP A 81 4.65 -2.10 9.05
CA ASP A 81 5.09 -0.73 8.78
C ASP A 81 4.36 -0.11 7.59
N LEU A 82 4.19 -0.88 6.50
CA LEU A 82 3.43 -0.46 5.33
C LEU A 82 1.96 -0.21 5.68
N TYR A 83 1.34 -1.07 6.49
CA TYR A 83 -0.04 -0.91 6.95
C TYR A 83 -0.20 0.35 7.80
N VAL A 84 0.63 0.54 8.83
CA VAL A 84 0.53 1.69 9.74
C VAL A 84 0.79 3.01 8.99
N GLY A 85 1.79 3.02 8.10
CA GLY A 85 2.09 4.19 7.26
C GLY A 85 0.93 4.55 6.33
N PHE A 86 0.28 3.55 5.75
CA PHE A 86 -0.89 3.74 4.90
C PHE A 86 -2.13 4.17 5.71
N ALA A 87 -2.41 3.51 6.84
CA ALA A 87 -3.59 3.72 7.66
C ALA A 87 -3.69 5.13 8.26
N LYS A 88 -2.57 5.82 8.49
CA LYS A 88 -2.55 7.21 8.97
C LYS A 88 -3.06 8.23 7.93
N GLU A 89 -2.94 7.93 6.64
CA GLU A 89 -3.29 8.86 5.56
C GLU A 89 -4.47 8.38 4.71
N ALA A 90 -4.82 7.10 4.81
CA ALA A 90 -5.86 6.48 4.02
C ALA A 90 -7.27 6.60 4.63
N THR A 91 -8.27 6.34 3.80
CA THR A 91 -9.66 6.22 4.26
C THR A 91 -9.89 4.88 4.95
N PRO A 92 -10.82 4.78 5.92
CA PRO A 92 -11.10 3.54 6.64
C PRO A 92 -11.38 2.34 5.72
N ALA A 93 -12.13 2.57 4.63
CA ALA A 93 -12.43 1.54 3.63
C ALA A 93 -11.20 1.06 2.84
N SER A 94 -10.21 1.93 2.63
CA SER A 94 -8.96 1.54 1.96
C SER A 94 -8.02 0.82 2.93
N THR A 95 -8.04 1.23 4.20
CA THR A 95 -7.26 0.60 5.28
C THR A 95 -7.73 -0.84 5.53
N GLU A 96 -9.05 -1.07 5.60
CA GLU A 96 -9.62 -2.42 5.72
C GLU A 96 -9.22 -3.30 4.52
N ALA A 97 -9.32 -2.77 3.30
CA ALA A 97 -8.87 -3.49 2.12
C ALA A 97 -7.37 -3.79 2.14
N MET A 98 -6.54 -2.90 2.67
CA MET A 98 -5.10 -3.14 2.86
C MET A 98 -4.84 -4.25 3.88
N ALA A 99 -5.56 -4.27 5.01
CA ALA A 99 -5.45 -5.35 6.00
C ALA A 99 -5.76 -6.71 5.38
N SER A 100 -6.83 -6.81 4.57
CA SER A 100 -7.19 -8.02 3.84
C SER A 100 -6.12 -8.46 2.82
N VAL A 101 -5.48 -7.52 2.11
CA VAL A 101 -4.39 -7.84 1.17
C VAL A 101 -3.19 -8.43 1.88
N LEU A 102 -2.85 -7.86 3.02
CA LEU A 102 -1.68 -8.21 3.79
C LEU A 102 -1.92 -9.44 4.68
N GLY A 103 -3.17 -9.90 4.80
CA GLY A 103 -3.56 -11.02 5.64
C GLY A 103 -3.45 -10.72 7.13
N ILE A 104 -3.61 -9.46 7.52
CA ILE A 104 -3.57 -9.03 8.92
C ILE A 104 -4.99 -9.11 9.48
N GLU A 105 -5.22 -9.98 10.45
CA GLU A 105 -6.54 -10.18 11.05
C GLU A 105 -6.48 -10.22 12.59
N GLY A 106 -7.66 -10.10 13.22
CA GLY A 106 -7.85 -10.37 14.63
C GLY A 106 -7.11 -9.42 15.57
N SER A 107 -6.43 -9.98 16.59
CA SER A 107 -5.75 -9.20 17.63
C SER A 107 -4.62 -8.33 17.09
N ARG A 108 -3.94 -8.77 16.02
CA ARG A 108 -2.82 -8.02 15.46
C ARG A 108 -3.28 -6.74 14.74
N LEU A 109 -4.41 -6.81 14.04
CA LEU A 109 -5.02 -5.63 13.42
C LEU A 109 -5.41 -4.58 14.47
N ALA A 110 -6.01 -5.01 15.57
CA ALA A 110 -6.39 -4.13 16.68
C ALA A 110 -5.17 -3.45 17.35
N GLU A 111 -4.06 -4.17 17.48
CA GLU A 111 -2.79 -3.61 17.97
C GLU A 111 -2.24 -2.52 17.02
N LEU A 112 -2.25 -2.78 15.72
CA LEU A 112 -1.77 -1.82 14.71
C LEU A 112 -2.68 -0.59 14.63
N ASP A 113 -4.00 -0.76 14.71
CA ASP A 113 -4.95 0.37 14.74
C ASP A 113 -4.76 1.22 16.02
N GLY A 114 -4.41 0.58 17.14
CA GLY A 114 -3.99 1.25 18.37
C GLY A 114 -2.70 2.06 18.20
N LEU A 115 -1.72 1.53 17.45
CA LEU A 115 -0.48 2.24 17.11
C LEU A 115 -0.72 3.43 16.17
N VAL A 116 -1.58 3.27 15.17
CA VAL A 116 -2.03 4.36 14.28
C VAL A 116 -2.68 5.47 15.11
N SER A 117 -3.55 5.12 16.05
CA SER A 117 -4.28 6.06 16.91
C SER A 117 -3.41 6.77 17.95
N SER A 118 -2.38 6.09 18.47
CA SER A 118 -1.43 6.66 19.43
C SER A 118 -0.32 7.48 18.78
N GLY A 119 -0.30 7.57 17.45
CA GLY A 119 0.74 8.27 16.71
C GLY A 119 2.10 7.55 16.73
N GLY A 120 2.14 6.27 17.12
CA GLY A 120 3.35 5.47 17.17
C GLY A 120 4.08 5.41 15.81
N GLY A 121 5.40 5.49 15.88
CA GLY A 121 6.28 5.59 14.71
C GLY A 121 6.50 4.25 14.01
N TYR A 122 6.46 4.32 12.69
CA TYR A 122 6.97 3.32 11.74
C TYR A 122 8.46 3.58 11.49
N ALA A 123 9.17 2.63 10.87
CA ALA A 123 10.60 2.74 10.53
C ALA A 123 11.01 4.07 9.82
N PHE A 124 10.08 4.81 9.21
CA PHE A 124 10.35 6.15 8.66
C PHE A 124 10.69 7.21 9.73
N GLU A 125 10.18 7.11 10.95
CA GLU A 125 10.32 8.13 12.00
C GLU A 125 11.51 7.88 12.93
N GLU A 126 11.86 6.62 13.22
CA GLU A 126 12.97 6.31 14.14
C GLU A 126 14.35 6.74 13.61
N ASP A 127 14.59 6.65 12.29
CA ASP A 127 15.86 7.07 11.71
C ASP A 127 16.00 8.60 11.52
N LEU A 128 14.89 9.35 11.53
CA LEU A 128 14.93 10.82 11.51
C LEU A 128 15.26 11.38 12.90
N ALA A 129 14.89 10.67 13.97
CA ALA A 129 15.28 11.03 15.33
C ALA A 129 16.78 10.79 15.62
N GLY A 130 17.46 9.95 14.81
CA GLY A 130 18.88 9.62 14.95
C GLY A 130 19.85 10.50 14.14
N ALA A 131 19.38 11.30 13.19
CA ALA A 131 20.22 12.07 12.27
C ALA A 131 20.02 13.59 12.41
N GLY A 132 20.34 14.12 13.60
CA GLY A 132 20.15 15.54 13.92
C GLY A 132 21.23 16.16 14.80
N SER A 133 22.48 15.67 14.73
CA SER A 133 23.63 16.36 15.31
C SER A 133 24.88 16.04 14.48
N GLY A 134 25.30 17.00 13.65
CA GLY A 134 26.62 16.94 13.01
C GLY A 134 26.63 17.47 11.58
N GLY A 135 27.29 18.62 11.41
CA GLY A 135 28.21 18.77 10.27
C GLY A 135 27.76 19.67 9.12
N GLU A 136 28.25 20.91 9.22
CA GLU A 136 28.96 21.59 8.14
C GLU A 136 28.13 22.12 6.95
N GLY A 137 27.76 23.40 7.07
CA GLY A 137 27.26 24.19 5.96
C GLY A 137 28.28 24.28 4.81
N PRO A 138 27.82 24.36 3.55
CA PRO A 138 28.69 24.31 2.40
C PRO A 138 29.61 25.54 2.34
N LYS A 139 30.93 25.26 2.31
CA LYS A 139 31.98 26.22 1.97
C LYS A 139 31.62 26.86 0.62
N LYS A 140 31.53 28.20 0.61
CA LYS A 140 31.50 28.99 -0.62
C LYS A 140 32.74 28.62 -1.46
N ALA A 141 32.51 28.01 -2.61
CA ALA A 141 33.49 27.88 -3.67
C ALA A 141 32.98 28.67 -4.89
N LEU A 142 33.87 29.56 -5.33
CA LEU A 142 33.92 30.43 -6.50
C LEU A 142 32.99 30.09 -7.68
N PHE A 143 32.37 31.10 -8.30
CA PHE A 143 32.95 31.91 -9.39
C PHE A 143 32.24 33.28 -9.46
#